data_AF-A0A2A5DI21-F1
#
_entry.id   AF-A0A2A5DI21-F1
#
_cell.length_a   1.000
_cell.length_b   1.000
_cell.length_c   1.000
_cell.angle_alpha   90.00
_cell.angle_beta   90.00
_cell.angle_gamma   90.00
#
_symmetry.space_group_name_H-M   'P 1'
#
loop_
_entity.id
_entity.type
_entity.pdbx_description
1 polymer ?
#
loop_
_entity_poly.entity_id
_entity_poly.type
_entity_poly.pdbx_seq_one_letter_code
_entity_poly.pdbx_strand_id
1 'polypeptide(L)'
;MTTTRDSRLGANESHPRNPKADKIKPPFTFLTDFDGVWTNPWRELQAVHKTVRSELARMVGHSMEEMEPTYQGFRSAVLAQPEQHGWHMDGRFSSYVDEDYFAVPTAIGQHIDQARCDTSSSFRDLVLQEYGSVLEFLDHCYHSTCDRFRREVDHDLTEGAERVLHWLLANDVNVVFATNAPGSKVVDWFSHHGFGVADGRDTEPGSSQLRVYGRSGKQFLGEEHSTMSFSGRTVHTNRPQYREILERESPDLVVGDVLSLDLSQPLAMRVDGNPAAPKGIGIMDLPHTPQWVKDSVSVDPGHVDFLVPHVTALPRLVNCLRE
;
A
#
# COMPACT_ATOMS: atom_id res chain seq x y z
N MET A 1 7.36 29.78 88.57
CA MET A 1 7.45 28.33 88.79
C MET A 1 6.39 27.64 87.95
N THR A 2 6.83 27.13 86.79
CA THR A 2 6.45 25.86 86.14
C THR A 2 5.10 25.18 86.46
N THR A 3 4.23 25.03 85.46
CA THR A 3 3.79 23.76 84.78
C THR A 3 2.54 24.03 83.90
N THR A 4 2.62 23.97 82.55
CA THR A 4 2.34 22.86 81.58
C THR A 4 0.94 22.22 81.57
N ARG A 5 0.21 22.38 80.43
CA ARG A 5 -0.60 21.40 79.64
C ARG A 5 -1.43 22.20 78.61
N ASP A 6 -1.06 22.28 77.33
CA ASP A 6 -1.11 21.29 76.22
C ASP A 6 -2.50 20.72 75.91
N SER A 7 -3.11 21.20 74.82
CA SER A 7 -4.08 20.46 73.99
C SER A 7 -4.14 21.09 72.59
N ARG A 8 -3.27 20.61 71.69
CA ARG A 8 -3.37 20.85 70.25
C ARG A 8 -4.39 19.86 69.66
N LEU A 9 -5.52 20.39 69.19
CA LEU A 9 -6.42 19.70 68.27
C LEU A 9 -5.82 19.78 66.86
N GLY A 10 -5.22 18.70 66.40
CA GLY A 10 -4.88 18.50 64.99
C GLY A 10 -6.08 17.91 64.26
N ALA A 11 -6.84 18.75 63.56
CA ALA A 11 -7.82 18.29 62.59
C ALA A 11 -7.07 17.81 61.33
N ASN A 12 -7.11 16.50 61.11
CA ASN A 12 -6.54 15.85 59.95
C ASN A 12 -7.48 16.08 58.76
N GLU A 13 -7.27 17.15 58.01
CA GLU A 13 -7.97 17.39 56.74
C GLU A 13 -7.48 16.38 55.70
N SER A 14 -8.20 15.26 55.57
CA SER A 14 -8.04 14.32 54.48
C SER A 14 -8.45 15.01 53.17
N HIS A 15 -7.47 15.57 52.47
CA HIS A 15 -7.64 15.99 51.08
C HIS A 15 -8.03 14.76 50.24
N PRO A 16 -9.15 14.78 49.51
CA PRO A 16 -9.45 13.72 48.56
C PRO A 16 -8.35 13.71 47.49
N ARG A 17 -7.66 12.57 47.37
CA ARG A 17 -6.74 12.34 46.25
C ARG A 17 -7.54 12.47 44.97
N ASN A 18 -7.25 13.53 44.21
CA ASN A 18 -7.71 13.68 42.84
C ASN A 18 -7.31 12.40 42.09
N PRO A 19 -8.24 11.56 41.62
CA PRO A 19 -7.88 10.42 40.80
C PRO A 19 -7.17 11.03 39.60
N LYS A 20 -5.86 10.78 39.49
CA LYS A 20 -5.13 11.07 38.26
C LYS A 20 -5.97 10.43 37.17
N ALA A 21 -6.56 11.24 36.29
CA ALA A 21 -7.17 10.74 35.09
C ALA A 21 -6.11 9.86 34.45
N ASP A 22 -6.29 8.54 34.50
CA ASP A 22 -5.47 7.63 33.73
C ASP A 22 -5.62 8.13 32.30
N LYS A 23 -4.53 8.70 31.77
CA LYS A 23 -4.50 9.16 30.39
C LYS A 23 -4.85 7.93 29.58
N ILE A 24 -6.09 7.87 29.08
CA ILE A 24 -6.55 6.81 28.20
C ILE A 24 -5.54 6.82 27.05
N LYS A 25 -4.73 5.76 26.97
CA LYS A 25 -3.77 5.59 25.89
C LYS A 25 -4.60 5.59 24.61
N PRO A 26 -4.26 6.41 23.60
CA PRO A 26 -5.00 6.40 22.36
C PRO A 26 -5.02 4.97 21.79
N PRO A 27 -6.11 4.57 21.12
CA PRO A 27 -6.21 3.28 20.46
C PRO A 27 -5.05 3.11 19.47
N PHE A 28 -4.62 1.85 19.30
CA PHE A 28 -3.54 1.52 18.36
C PHE A 28 -4.02 1.78 16.93
N THR A 29 -3.23 2.46 16.11
CA THR A 29 -3.59 2.74 14.71
C THR A 29 -2.72 1.93 13.77
N PHE A 30 -3.36 1.10 12.95
CA PHE A 30 -2.75 0.30 11.90
C PHE A 30 -3.12 0.88 10.53
N LEU A 31 -2.14 1.42 9.81
CA LEU A 31 -2.32 1.86 8.43
C LEU A 31 -1.83 0.78 7.46
N THR A 32 -2.57 0.54 6.40
CA THR A 32 -2.32 -0.60 5.52
C THR A 32 -2.70 -0.30 4.08
N ASP A 33 -1.95 -0.83 3.10
CA ASP A 33 -2.49 -0.90 1.74
C ASP A 33 -3.70 -1.86 1.70
N PHE A 34 -4.51 -1.75 0.66
CA PHE A 34 -5.65 -2.62 0.42
C PHE A 34 -5.28 -3.81 -0.48
N ASP A 35 -4.90 -3.54 -1.72
CA ASP A 35 -4.53 -4.59 -2.66
C ASP A 35 -3.20 -5.23 -2.24
N GLY A 36 -3.08 -6.55 -2.37
CA GLY A 36 -1.88 -7.29 -1.95
C GLY A 36 -1.77 -7.57 -0.44
N VAL A 37 -2.43 -6.78 0.41
CA VAL A 37 -2.53 -7.06 1.86
C VAL A 37 -3.84 -7.78 2.19
N TRP A 38 -4.98 -7.20 1.81
CA TRP A 38 -6.32 -7.69 2.15
C TRP A 38 -6.99 -8.45 1.01
N THR A 39 -6.51 -8.25 -0.22
CA THR A 39 -6.98 -8.94 -1.41
C THR A 39 -5.81 -9.64 -2.11
N ASN A 40 -6.12 -10.62 -2.93
CA ASN A 40 -5.15 -11.23 -3.83
C ASN A 40 -5.35 -10.71 -5.27
N PRO A 41 -4.52 -9.77 -5.74
CA PRO A 41 -4.70 -9.15 -7.06
C PRO A 41 -4.34 -10.08 -8.22
N TRP A 42 -3.78 -11.28 -7.96
CA TRP A 42 -3.26 -12.18 -9.00
C TRP A 42 -4.29 -12.50 -10.09
N ARG A 43 -5.53 -12.82 -9.71
CA ARG A 43 -6.57 -13.19 -10.70
C ARG A 43 -6.98 -12.00 -11.58
N GLU A 44 -7.12 -10.82 -10.98
CA GLU A 44 -7.43 -9.58 -11.72
C GLU A 44 -6.27 -9.26 -12.68
N LEU A 45 -5.02 -9.37 -12.22
CA LEU A 45 -3.85 -9.19 -13.07
C LEU A 45 -3.80 -10.17 -14.25
N GLN A 46 -4.07 -11.46 -14.02
CA GLN A 46 -4.10 -12.45 -15.11
C GLN A 46 -5.16 -12.11 -16.15
N ALA A 47 -6.30 -11.56 -15.72
CA ALA A 47 -7.31 -11.07 -16.64
C ALA A 47 -6.80 -9.86 -17.44
N VAL A 48 -6.06 -8.92 -16.82
CA VAL A 48 -5.49 -7.76 -17.50
C VAL A 48 -4.47 -8.20 -18.56
N HIS A 49 -3.53 -9.08 -18.20
CA HIS A 49 -2.57 -9.64 -19.16
C HIS A 49 -3.28 -10.33 -20.33
N LYS A 50 -4.34 -11.11 -20.06
CA LYS A 50 -5.12 -11.78 -21.10
C LYS A 50 -5.77 -10.76 -22.05
N THR A 51 -6.34 -9.67 -21.54
CA THR A 51 -6.95 -8.63 -22.36
C THR A 51 -5.90 -7.90 -23.21
N VAL A 52 -4.80 -7.43 -22.62
CA VAL A 52 -3.73 -6.75 -23.36
C VAL A 52 -3.20 -7.66 -24.47
N ARG A 53 -2.91 -8.93 -24.17
CA ARG A 53 -2.45 -9.91 -25.17
C ARG A 53 -3.50 -10.13 -26.26
N SER A 54 -4.78 -10.19 -25.90
CA SER A 54 -5.88 -10.39 -26.86
C SER A 54 -6.04 -9.22 -27.81
N GLU A 55 -5.95 -7.98 -27.32
CA GLU A 55 -6.03 -6.80 -28.18
C GLU A 55 -4.80 -6.68 -29.09
N LEU A 56 -3.60 -6.91 -28.56
CA LEU A 56 -2.39 -6.94 -29.38
C LEU A 56 -2.47 -8.03 -30.47
N ALA A 57 -2.94 -9.24 -30.12
CA ALA A 57 -3.14 -10.33 -31.08
C ALA A 57 -4.12 -9.94 -32.19
N ARG A 58 -5.25 -9.29 -31.83
CA ARG A 58 -6.23 -8.79 -32.79
C ARG A 58 -5.61 -7.78 -33.76
N MET A 59 -4.81 -6.85 -33.26
CA MET A 59 -4.18 -5.80 -34.06
C MET A 59 -3.18 -6.37 -35.09
N VAL A 60 -2.41 -7.40 -34.72
CA VAL A 60 -1.47 -8.06 -35.66
C VAL A 60 -2.11 -9.16 -36.51
N GLY A 61 -3.39 -9.48 -36.29
CA GLY A 61 -4.08 -10.57 -36.97
C GLY A 61 -3.58 -11.97 -36.59
N HIS A 62 -3.03 -12.13 -35.38
CA HIS A 62 -2.56 -13.40 -34.84
C HIS A 62 -3.60 -14.02 -33.91
N SER A 63 -3.51 -15.33 -33.72
CA SER A 63 -4.17 -16.02 -32.62
C SER A 63 -3.50 -15.71 -31.27
N MET A 64 -4.21 -16.00 -30.17
CA MET A 64 -3.65 -15.86 -28.82
C MET A 64 -2.44 -16.77 -28.57
N GLU A 65 -2.41 -17.95 -29.21
CA GLU A 65 -1.30 -18.90 -29.09
C GLU A 65 -0.05 -18.36 -29.80
N GLU A 66 -0.23 -17.78 -31.00
CA GLU A 66 0.86 -17.14 -31.75
C GLU A 66 1.38 -15.87 -31.07
N MET A 67 0.52 -15.13 -30.35
CA MET A 67 0.91 -13.92 -29.63
C MET A 67 1.69 -14.21 -28.33
N GLU A 68 1.55 -15.40 -27.75
CA GLU A 68 2.10 -15.71 -26.42
C GLU A 68 3.63 -15.58 -26.34
N PRO A 69 4.44 -16.15 -27.26
CA PRO A 69 5.89 -16.01 -27.20
C PRO A 69 6.34 -14.55 -27.25
N THR A 70 5.69 -13.73 -28.09
CA THR A 70 6.00 -12.29 -28.21
C THR A 70 5.67 -11.55 -26.92
N TYR A 71 4.49 -11.81 -26.34
CA TYR A 71 4.08 -11.17 -25.09
C TYR A 71 4.99 -11.56 -23.92
N GLN A 72 5.38 -12.84 -23.81
CA GLN A 72 6.37 -13.29 -22.83
C GLN A 72 7.76 -12.71 -23.09
N GLY A 73 8.12 -12.46 -24.35
CA GLY A 73 9.33 -11.74 -24.74
C GLY A 73 9.36 -10.33 -24.17
N PHE A 74 8.28 -9.55 -24.34
CA PHE A 74 8.17 -8.21 -23.75
C PHE A 74 8.23 -8.26 -22.22
N ARG A 75 7.50 -9.20 -21.60
CA ARG A 75 7.52 -9.37 -20.14
C ARG A 75 8.92 -9.69 -19.63
N SER A 76 9.63 -10.60 -20.29
CA SER A 76 11.01 -10.95 -19.95
C SER A 76 11.95 -9.76 -20.10
N ALA A 77 11.79 -8.96 -21.16
CA ALA A 77 12.60 -7.78 -21.40
C ALA A 77 12.43 -6.73 -20.30
N VAL A 78 11.20 -6.44 -19.87
CA VAL A 78 10.97 -5.43 -18.83
C VAL A 78 11.42 -5.89 -17.44
N LEU A 79 11.26 -7.18 -17.13
CA LEU A 79 11.70 -7.75 -15.84
C LEU A 79 13.21 -7.95 -15.76
N ALA A 80 13.92 -7.98 -16.89
CA ALA A 80 15.38 -8.06 -16.91
C ALA A 80 16.08 -6.73 -16.56
N GLN A 81 15.36 -5.61 -16.63
CA GLN A 81 15.88 -4.26 -16.37
C GLN A 81 14.89 -3.45 -15.51
N PRO A 82 14.56 -3.93 -14.29
CA PRO A 82 13.53 -3.30 -13.48
C PRO A 82 13.86 -1.86 -13.11
N GLU A 83 15.13 -1.46 -13.09
CA GLU A 83 15.57 -0.08 -12.86
C GLU A 83 15.19 0.90 -13.98
N GLN A 84 14.81 0.39 -15.14
CA GLN A 84 14.36 1.19 -16.29
C GLN A 84 12.84 1.09 -16.50
N HIS A 85 12.16 0.23 -15.75
CA HIS A 85 10.77 -0.14 -15.99
C HIS A 85 9.95 -0.11 -14.71
N GLY A 86 8.75 0.46 -14.78
CA GLY A 86 7.87 0.54 -13.62
C GLY A 86 6.86 1.67 -13.74
N TRP A 87 6.28 2.04 -12.59
CA TRP A 87 5.31 3.13 -12.56
C TRP A 87 6.00 4.46 -12.80
N HIS A 88 5.54 5.17 -13.84
CA HIS A 88 5.96 6.52 -14.14
C HIS A 88 4.76 7.45 -13.98
N MET A 89 4.83 8.36 -13.02
CA MET A 89 3.80 9.37 -12.79
C MET A 89 4.37 10.73 -13.16
N ASP A 90 3.69 11.44 -14.05
CA ASP A 90 4.12 12.76 -14.55
C ASP A 90 5.58 12.76 -15.04
N GLY A 91 5.97 11.69 -15.74
CA GLY A 91 7.33 11.50 -16.28
C GLY A 91 8.39 11.09 -15.26
N ARG A 92 8.03 10.82 -14.00
CA ARG A 92 8.96 10.45 -12.94
C ARG A 92 8.79 9.01 -12.50
N PHE A 93 9.90 8.30 -12.33
CA PHE A 93 9.95 6.93 -11.87
C PHE A 93 9.50 6.85 -10.40
N SER A 94 8.34 6.23 -10.14
CA SER A 94 7.74 6.13 -8.80
C SER A 94 8.05 4.81 -8.11
N SER A 95 8.08 3.69 -8.83
CA SER A 95 8.40 2.37 -8.28
C SER A 95 8.82 1.38 -9.37
N TYR A 96 9.48 0.31 -8.97
CA TYR A 96 10.03 -0.68 -9.88
C TYR A 96 8.97 -1.69 -10.36
N VAL A 97 9.10 -2.15 -11.60
CA VAL A 97 8.18 -3.12 -12.23
C VAL A 97 8.11 -4.47 -11.51
N ASP A 98 9.16 -4.84 -10.78
CA ASP A 98 9.27 -6.11 -10.07
C ASP A 98 8.74 -6.06 -8.63
N GLU A 99 8.26 -4.90 -8.17
CA GLU A 99 7.62 -4.78 -6.85
C GLU A 99 6.09 -4.89 -6.89
N ASP A 100 5.45 -4.48 -7.99
CA ASP A 100 3.98 -4.39 -8.09
C ASP A 100 3.48 -5.18 -9.30
N TYR A 101 2.56 -6.09 -9.05
CA TYR A 101 1.85 -6.85 -10.08
C TYR A 101 1.30 -5.97 -11.21
N PHE A 102 0.67 -4.84 -10.87
CA PHE A 102 0.03 -3.98 -11.86
C PHE A 102 1.02 -3.11 -12.65
N ALA A 103 2.29 -3.03 -12.23
CA ALA A 103 3.31 -2.31 -12.98
C ALA A 103 3.71 -3.06 -14.27
N VAL A 104 3.58 -4.39 -14.31
CA VAL A 104 4.07 -5.21 -15.44
C VAL A 104 3.34 -4.92 -16.76
N PRO A 105 1.99 -4.91 -16.85
CA PRO A 105 1.31 -4.55 -18.08
C PRO A 105 1.67 -3.13 -18.58
N THR A 106 1.77 -2.17 -17.67
CA THR A 106 2.16 -0.79 -17.98
C THR A 106 3.59 -0.73 -18.53
N ALA A 107 4.53 -1.42 -17.88
CA ALA A 107 5.92 -1.51 -18.33
C ALA A 107 6.04 -2.18 -19.71
N ILE A 108 5.22 -3.19 -20.01
CA ILE A 108 5.16 -3.80 -21.35
C ILE A 108 4.73 -2.77 -22.39
N GLY A 109 3.70 -1.97 -22.13
CA GLY A 109 3.30 -0.92 -23.06
C GLY A 109 4.37 0.17 -23.22
N GLN A 110 5.04 0.59 -22.14
CA GLN A 110 6.20 1.50 -22.23
C GLN A 110 7.31 0.91 -23.10
N HIS A 111 7.59 -0.39 -22.96
CA HIS A 111 8.57 -1.08 -23.78
C HIS A 111 8.16 -1.15 -25.25
N ILE A 112 6.88 -1.41 -25.55
CA ILE A 112 6.33 -1.33 -26.91
C ILE A 112 6.53 0.08 -27.48
N ASP A 113 6.26 1.11 -26.69
CA ASP A 113 6.34 2.51 -27.12
C ASP A 113 7.78 2.97 -27.40
N GLN A 114 8.71 2.60 -26.51
CA GLN A 114 10.05 3.20 -26.46
C GLN A 114 11.17 2.34 -27.04
N ALA A 115 11.02 1.00 -27.07
CA ALA A 115 12.10 0.12 -27.52
C ALA A 115 12.37 0.28 -29.03
N ARG A 116 13.65 0.37 -29.39
CA ARG A 116 14.11 0.54 -30.77
C ARG A 116 14.35 -0.79 -31.46
N CYS A 117 13.34 -1.64 -31.50
CA CYS A 117 13.36 -2.89 -32.26
C CYS A 117 12.15 -2.97 -33.19
N ASP A 118 12.28 -3.78 -34.25
CA ASP A 118 11.25 -3.91 -35.29
C ASP A 118 9.92 -4.42 -34.71
N THR A 119 10.00 -5.37 -33.77
CA THR A 119 8.82 -5.92 -33.09
C THR A 119 8.06 -4.83 -32.34
N SER A 120 8.69 -4.13 -31.39
CA SER A 120 8.03 -3.07 -30.62
C SER A 120 7.52 -1.94 -31.51
N SER A 121 8.29 -1.54 -32.53
CA SER A 121 7.87 -0.49 -33.47
C SER A 121 6.61 -0.89 -34.24
N SER A 122 6.52 -2.14 -34.71
CA SER A 122 5.34 -2.66 -35.40
C SER A 122 4.10 -2.64 -34.50
N PHE A 123 4.21 -3.09 -33.24
CA PHE A 123 3.10 -3.05 -32.29
C PHE A 123 2.68 -1.61 -31.95
N ARG A 124 3.64 -0.71 -31.71
CA ARG A 124 3.36 0.70 -31.46
C ARG A 124 2.58 1.31 -32.63
N ASP A 125 3.04 1.12 -33.85
CA ASP A 125 2.41 1.71 -35.04
C ASP A 125 0.99 1.18 -35.25
N LEU A 126 0.70 -0.08 -34.88
CA LEU A 126 -0.65 -0.63 -34.89
C LEU A 126 -1.53 -0.05 -33.77
N VAL A 127 -1.00 0.07 -32.56
CA VAL A 127 -1.73 0.69 -31.44
C VAL A 127 -2.10 2.14 -31.77
N LEU A 128 -1.16 2.90 -32.35
CA LEU A 128 -1.37 4.30 -32.72
C LEU A 128 -2.34 4.52 -33.90
N GLN A 129 -2.76 3.45 -34.60
CA GLN A 129 -3.84 3.54 -35.59
C GLN A 129 -5.22 3.59 -34.93
N GLU A 130 -5.37 3.07 -33.71
CA GLU A 130 -6.64 2.99 -33.00
C GLU A 130 -6.72 3.89 -31.76
N TYR A 131 -5.58 4.19 -31.13
CA TYR A 131 -5.48 4.97 -29.90
C TYR A 131 -4.53 6.17 -30.08
N GLY A 132 -4.74 7.25 -29.32
CA GLY A 132 -3.88 8.42 -29.36
C GLY A 132 -2.49 8.19 -28.75
N SER A 133 -2.34 7.16 -27.91
CA SER A 133 -1.06 6.73 -27.35
C SER A 133 -1.09 5.26 -26.91
N VAL A 134 0.08 4.67 -26.69
CA VAL A 134 0.18 3.32 -26.08
C VAL A 134 -0.36 3.29 -24.65
N LEU A 135 -0.22 4.41 -23.91
CA LEU A 135 -0.78 4.54 -22.57
C LEU A 135 -2.32 4.50 -22.60
N GLU A 136 -2.95 5.22 -23.53
CA GLU A 136 -4.41 5.20 -23.69
C GLU A 136 -4.93 3.80 -24.03
N PHE A 137 -4.20 3.05 -24.84
CA PHE A 137 -4.48 1.63 -25.12
C PHE A 137 -4.41 0.76 -23.84
N LEU A 138 -3.39 0.94 -23.01
CA LEU A 138 -3.26 0.21 -21.76
C LEU A 138 -4.36 0.58 -20.76
N ASP A 139 -4.70 1.86 -20.65
CA ASP A 139 -5.79 2.35 -19.82
C ASP A 139 -7.13 1.75 -20.27
N HIS A 140 -7.37 1.69 -21.58
CA HIS A 140 -8.53 1.00 -22.15
C HIS A 140 -8.58 -0.48 -21.74
N CYS A 141 -7.47 -1.21 -21.90
CA CYS A 141 -7.40 -2.63 -21.51
C CYS A 141 -7.62 -2.82 -20.01
N TYR A 142 -7.05 -1.94 -19.18
CA TYR A 142 -7.17 -2.02 -17.73
C TYR A 142 -8.61 -1.77 -17.29
N HIS A 143 -9.20 -0.64 -17.68
CA HIS A 143 -10.55 -0.26 -17.28
C HIS A 143 -11.60 -1.27 -17.77
N SER A 144 -11.55 -1.66 -19.04
CA SER A 144 -12.49 -2.66 -19.58
C SER A 144 -12.38 -4.01 -18.88
N THR A 145 -11.17 -4.43 -18.50
CA THR A 145 -10.95 -5.69 -17.79
C THR A 145 -11.45 -5.61 -16.36
N CYS A 146 -11.06 -4.58 -15.62
CA CYS A 146 -11.45 -4.41 -14.22
C CYS A 146 -12.97 -4.34 -14.07
N ASP A 147 -13.64 -3.60 -14.95
CA ASP A 147 -15.11 -3.48 -14.93
C ASP A 147 -15.81 -4.81 -15.22
N ARG A 148 -15.28 -5.61 -16.15
CA ARG A 148 -15.81 -6.96 -16.44
C ARG A 148 -15.50 -7.94 -15.31
N PHE A 149 -14.25 -7.98 -14.86
CA PHE A 149 -13.77 -8.91 -13.85
C PHE A 149 -14.56 -8.76 -12.54
N ARG A 150 -14.82 -7.53 -12.10
CA ARG A 150 -15.59 -7.22 -10.88
C ARG A 150 -17.08 -7.61 -10.98
N ARG A 151 -17.60 -7.84 -12.18
CA ARG A 151 -18.97 -8.39 -12.36
C ARG A 151 -19.00 -9.92 -12.32
N GLU A 152 -17.88 -10.57 -12.60
CA GLU A 152 -17.79 -12.03 -12.77
C GLU A 152 -17.19 -12.74 -11.55
N VAL A 153 -16.37 -12.05 -10.77
CA VAL A 153 -15.69 -12.59 -9.59
C VAL A 153 -16.24 -11.92 -8.34
N ASP A 154 -16.78 -12.72 -7.42
CA ASP A 154 -17.21 -12.23 -6.11
C ASP A 154 -16.06 -11.49 -5.42
N HIS A 155 -16.44 -10.39 -4.77
CA HIS A 155 -15.53 -9.46 -4.11
C HIS A 155 -14.92 -10.13 -2.87
N ASP A 156 -13.88 -10.94 -3.08
CA ASP A 156 -13.35 -11.76 -1.99
C ASP A 156 -12.12 -11.13 -1.34
N LEU A 157 -12.03 -11.28 -0.03
CA LEU A 157 -10.84 -10.95 0.74
C LEU A 157 -9.89 -12.16 0.71
N THR A 158 -8.62 -11.93 1.00
CA THR A 158 -7.67 -13.03 1.20
C THR A 158 -8.15 -13.91 2.36
N GLU A 159 -7.93 -15.23 2.26
CA GLU A 159 -8.38 -16.19 3.26
C GLU A 159 -8.04 -15.76 4.70
N GLY A 160 -9.05 -15.74 5.57
CA GLY A 160 -8.87 -15.38 6.98
C GLY A 160 -8.73 -13.87 7.27
N ALA A 161 -8.78 -13.00 6.26
CA ALA A 161 -8.80 -11.56 6.43
C ALA A 161 -9.97 -11.07 7.29
N GLU A 162 -11.20 -11.58 7.08
CA GLU A 162 -12.37 -11.25 7.90
C GLU A 162 -12.14 -11.56 9.39
N ARG A 163 -11.60 -12.76 9.68
CA ARG A 163 -11.28 -13.17 11.06
C ARG A 163 -10.24 -12.25 11.69
N VAL A 164 -9.23 -11.84 10.93
CA VAL A 164 -8.21 -10.89 11.39
C VAL A 164 -8.84 -9.52 11.65
N LEU A 165 -9.69 -9.03 10.75
CA LEU A 165 -10.35 -7.74 10.91
C LEU A 165 -11.25 -7.72 12.15
N HIS A 166 -12.07 -8.75 12.35
CA HIS A 166 -12.83 -8.91 13.58
C HIS A 166 -11.95 -8.90 14.84
N TRP A 167 -10.80 -9.60 14.79
CA TRP A 167 -9.86 -9.59 15.90
C TRP A 167 -9.30 -8.19 16.17
N LEU A 168 -8.89 -7.46 15.14
CA LEU A 168 -8.35 -6.10 15.26
C LEU A 168 -9.37 -5.16 15.92
N LEU A 169 -10.62 -5.18 15.43
CA LEU A 169 -11.71 -4.36 15.97
C LEU A 169 -12.05 -4.72 17.42
N ALA A 170 -12.12 -6.02 17.74
CA ALA A 170 -12.36 -6.49 19.10
C ALA A 170 -11.24 -6.14 20.08
N ASN A 171 -10.05 -5.81 19.58
CA ASN A 171 -8.88 -5.42 20.37
C ASN A 171 -8.58 -3.91 20.28
N ASP A 172 -9.58 -3.10 19.95
CA ASP A 172 -9.49 -1.63 19.89
C ASP A 172 -8.34 -1.13 19.00
N VAL A 173 -8.23 -1.73 17.81
CA VAL A 173 -7.31 -1.29 16.76
C VAL A 173 -8.10 -0.49 15.73
N ASN A 174 -7.67 0.74 15.46
CA ASN A 174 -8.09 1.47 14.28
C ASN A 174 -7.37 0.90 13.06
N VAL A 175 -8.09 0.53 12.02
CA VAL A 175 -7.53 0.11 10.73
C VAL A 175 -7.81 1.18 9.69
N VAL A 176 -6.75 1.68 9.08
CA VAL A 176 -6.79 2.74 8.07
C VAL A 176 -6.23 2.20 6.77
N PHE A 177 -7.06 2.12 5.74
CA PHE A 177 -6.64 1.72 4.41
C PHE A 177 -6.12 2.94 3.63
N ALA A 178 -4.94 2.85 3.04
CA ALA A 178 -4.39 3.89 2.16
C ALA A 178 -4.05 3.27 0.79
N THR A 179 -4.94 3.46 -0.19
CA THR A 179 -4.86 2.79 -1.49
C THR A 179 -4.86 3.78 -2.66
N ASN A 180 -4.17 3.44 -3.76
CA ASN A 180 -4.25 4.21 -5.00
C ASN A 180 -5.61 4.02 -5.70
N ALA A 181 -6.35 2.95 -5.40
CA ALA A 181 -7.70 2.74 -5.92
C ALA A 181 -8.70 3.77 -5.37
N PRO A 182 -9.86 3.98 -6.03
CA PRO A 182 -10.95 4.79 -5.47
C PRO A 182 -11.42 4.24 -4.11
N GLY A 183 -11.76 5.13 -3.17
CA GLY A 183 -12.19 4.74 -1.82
C GLY A 183 -13.46 3.90 -1.82
N SER A 184 -14.36 4.16 -2.78
CA SER A 184 -15.58 3.36 -2.97
C SER A 184 -15.29 1.88 -3.20
N LYS A 185 -14.18 1.52 -3.88
CA LYS A 185 -13.78 0.11 -4.06
C LYS A 185 -13.64 -0.59 -2.71
N VAL A 186 -12.94 0.02 -1.77
CA VAL A 186 -12.67 -0.53 -0.43
C VAL A 186 -13.96 -0.58 0.39
N VAL A 187 -14.75 0.51 0.35
CA VAL A 187 -16.05 0.57 1.05
C VAL A 187 -16.99 -0.53 0.59
N ASP A 188 -17.15 -0.71 -0.72
CA ASP A 188 -18.04 -1.72 -1.30
C ASP A 188 -17.57 -3.13 -0.96
N TRP A 189 -16.25 -3.39 -1.04
CA TRP A 189 -15.66 -4.69 -0.70
C TRP A 189 -15.93 -5.06 0.76
N PHE A 190 -15.57 -4.19 1.69
CA PHE A 190 -15.74 -4.48 3.11
C PHE A 190 -17.23 -4.52 3.52
N SER A 191 -18.08 -3.72 2.87
CA SER A 191 -19.53 -3.76 3.10
C SER A 191 -20.14 -5.10 2.72
N HIS A 192 -19.66 -5.75 1.65
CA HIS A 192 -20.07 -7.10 1.25
C HIS A 192 -19.80 -8.14 2.37
N HIS A 193 -18.75 -7.91 3.15
CA HIS A 193 -18.34 -8.74 4.29
C HIS A 193 -18.91 -8.25 5.64
N GLY A 194 -19.85 -7.29 5.62
CA GLY A 194 -20.52 -6.79 6.83
C GLY A 194 -19.74 -5.75 7.63
N PHE A 195 -18.69 -5.14 7.06
CA PHE A 195 -17.89 -4.11 7.70
C PHE A 195 -18.21 -2.72 7.14
N GLY A 196 -18.53 -1.76 8.01
CA GLY A 196 -18.67 -0.36 7.63
C GLY A 196 -17.31 0.35 7.61
N VAL A 197 -16.92 0.90 6.46
CA VAL A 197 -15.69 1.69 6.30
C VAL A 197 -16.04 3.14 6.01
N ALA A 198 -15.49 4.07 6.77
CA ALA A 198 -15.70 5.50 6.57
C ALA A 198 -14.65 6.11 5.62
N ASP A 199 -14.99 7.19 4.90
CA ASP A 199 -13.98 7.96 4.17
C ASP A 199 -13.10 8.73 5.18
N GLY A 200 -11.80 8.44 5.16
CA GLY A 200 -10.83 9.04 6.08
C GLY A 200 -10.63 10.54 5.86
N ARG A 201 -10.94 11.08 4.68
CA ARG A 201 -10.86 12.54 4.43
C ARG A 201 -11.98 13.29 5.13
N ASP A 202 -13.17 12.70 5.13
CA ASP A 202 -14.40 13.30 5.67
C ASP A 202 -14.64 12.94 7.15
N THR A 203 -13.79 12.09 7.73
CA THR A 203 -13.96 11.53 9.07
C THR A 203 -12.75 11.84 9.94
N GLU A 204 -12.97 12.29 11.16
CA GLU A 204 -11.88 12.58 12.12
C GLU A 204 -11.21 11.26 12.59
N PRO A 205 -9.87 11.23 12.73
CA PRO A 205 -9.18 10.08 13.31
C PRO A 205 -9.79 9.63 14.65
N GLY A 206 -10.04 8.33 14.78
CA GLY A 206 -10.62 7.71 15.98
C GLY A 206 -12.15 7.76 16.05
N SER A 207 -12.85 8.47 15.16
CA SER A 207 -14.33 8.50 15.16
C SER A 207 -15.00 7.27 14.50
N SER A 208 -14.25 6.51 13.70
CA SER A 208 -14.64 5.20 13.16
C SER A 208 -13.43 4.27 13.21
N GLN A 209 -13.56 3.01 13.67
CA GLN A 209 -12.41 2.10 13.71
C GLN A 209 -11.91 1.67 12.32
N LEU A 210 -12.74 1.75 11.28
CA LEU A 210 -12.35 1.48 9.90
C LEU A 210 -12.46 2.75 9.06
N ARG A 211 -11.35 3.14 8.42
CA ARG A 211 -11.28 4.32 7.55
C ARG A 211 -10.52 4.00 6.27
N VAL A 212 -10.86 4.67 5.17
CA VAL A 212 -10.12 4.56 3.91
C VAL A 212 -9.75 5.91 3.33
N TYR A 213 -8.50 6.04 2.89
CA TYR A 213 -8.02 7.08 2.01
C TYR A 213 -7.81 6.48 0.62
N GLY A 214 -8.86 6.55 -0.22
CA GLY A 214 -8.75 6.17 -1.63
C GLY A 214 -7.97 7.22 -2.43
N ARG A 215 -7.33 6.84 -3.53
CA ARG A 215 -6.38 7.73 -4.25
C ARG A 215 -5.41 8.39 -3.26
N SER A 216 -4.75 7.59 -2.43
CA SER A 216 -3.90 8.07 -1.33
C SER A 216 -2.68 8.86 -1.78
N GLY A 217 -2.36 8.83 -3.08
CA GLY A 217 -1.26 9.60 -3.64
C GLY A 217 0.09 8.91 -3.51
N LYS A 218 0.12 7.64 -3.08
CA LYS A 218 1.37 6.86 -2.92
C LYS A 218 2.20 6.80 -4.19
N GLN A 219 1.60 6.88 -5.37
CA GLN A 219 2.32 6.87 -6.65
C GLN A 219 2.86 8.24 -7.10
N PHE A 220 2.41 9.35 -6.50
CA PHE A 220 2.81 10.69 -6.93
C PHE A 220 3.96 11.22 -6.07
N LEU A 221 5.00 11.70 -6.75
CA LEU A 221 6.20 12.24 -6.10
C LEU A 221 6.13 13.76 -5.99
N GLY A 222 6.55 14.30 -4.84
CA GLY A 222 6.70 15.74 -4.63
C GLY A 222 7.91 16.31 -5.37
N GLU A 223 7.96 17.63 -5.54
CA GLU A 223 9.02 18.31 -6.31
C GLU A 223 10.43 18.04 -5.78
N GLU A 224 10.59 17.95 -4.46
CA GLU A 224 11.89 17.65 -3.85
C GLU A 224 12.32 16.20 -4.15
N HIS A 225 13.56 16.04 -4.61
CA HIS A 225 14.17 14.75 -4.90
C HIS A 225 14.78 14.11 -3.65
N SER A 226 13.92 13.55 -2.80
CA SER A 226 14.35 12.74 -1.65
C SER A 226 14.37 11.27 -1.99
N THR A 227 15.46 10.58 -1.61
CA THR A 227 15.68 9.16 -1.92
C THR A 227 16.31 8.43 -0.74
N MET A 228 16.06 7.13 -0.66
CA MET A 228 16.74 6.19 0.23
C MET A 228 17.32 5.01 -0.56
N SER A 229 18.32 4.34 -0.01
CA SER A 229 18.94 3.15 -0.61
C SER A 229 18.47 1.88 0.08
N PHE A 230 18.02 0.91 -0.70
CA PHE A 230 17.50 -0.37 -0.23
C PHE A 230 18.15 -1.49 -1.03
N SER A 231 19.05 -2.26 -0.40
CA SER A 231 19.74 -3.39 -1.05
C SER A 231 20.33 -3.06 -2.44
N GLY A 232 20.88 -1.84 -2.58
CA GLY A 232 21.47 -1.35 -3.83
C GLY A 232 20.52 -0.62 -4.79
N ARG A 233 19.23 -0.50 -4.46
CA ARG A 233 18.25 0.28 -5.24
C ARG A 233 17.99 1.65 -4.63
N THR A 234 17.76 2.64 -5.49
CA THR A 234 17.45 4.01 -5.09
C THR A 234 15.94 4.23 -5.17
N VAL A 235 15.29 4.43 -4.03
CA VAL A 235 13.84 4.56 -3.94
C VAL A 235 13.49 6.00 -3.57
N HIS A 236 12.58 6.62 -4.32
CA HIS A 236 12.05 7.93 -4.00
C HIS A 236 11.11 7.88 -2.79
N THR A 237 11.26 8.85 -1.89
CA THR A 237 10.55 8.86 -0.60
C THR A 237 9.60 10.01 -0.40
N ASN A 238 9.72 11.09 -1.19
CA ASN A 238 8.86 12.26 -1.07
C ASN A 238 7.50 12.04 -1.76
N ARG A 239 6.48 11.70 -0.97
CA ARG A 239 5.10 11.43 -1.41
C ARG A 239 4.14 12.32 -0.61
N PRO A 240 4.00 13.62 -0.95
CA PRO A 240 3.37 14.63 -0.09
C PRO A 240 1.95 14.28 0.36
N GLN A 241 1.10 13.85 -0.57
CA GLN A 241 -0.29 13.48 -0.24
C GLN A 241 -0.35 12.28 0.71
N TYR A 242 0.54 11.29 0.55
CA TYR A 242 0.59 10.14 1.44
C TYR A 242 1.18 10.51 2.80
N ARG A 243 2.15 11.43 2.84
CA ARG A 243 2.68 12.01 4.08
C ARG A 243 1.59 12.72 4.89
N GLU A 244 0.71 13.48 4.26
CA GLU A 244 -0.43 14.12 4.95
C GLU A 244 -1.33 13.10 5.66
N ILE A 245 -1.56 11.94 5.04
CA ILE A 245 -2.32 10.84 5.64
C ILE A 245 -1.57 10.26 6.85
N LEU A 246 -0.27 9.99 6.70
CA LEU A 246 0.58 9.47 7.78
C LEU A 246 0.64 10.44 8.96
N GLU A 247 0.75 11.74 8.71
CA GLU A 247 0.78 12.77 9.75
C GLU A 247 -0.58 12.90 10.46
N ARG A 248 -1.69 12.86 9.71
CA ARG A 248 -3.05 12.91 10.26
C ARG A 248 -3.39 11.69 11.11
N GLU A 249 -3.01 10.51 10.67
CA GLU A 249 -3.38 9.25 11.33
C GLU A 249 -2.36 8.80 12.39
N SER A 250 -1.11 9.28 12.29
CA SER A 250 -0.01 8.94 13.19
C SER A 250 0.03 7.44 13.53
N PRO A 251 0.12 6.55 12.51
CA PRO A 251 -0.05 5.12 12.71
C PRO A 251 1.05 4.54 13.61
N ASP A 252 0.72 3.55 14.43
CA ASP A 252 1.71 2.75 15.16
C ASP A 252 2.39 1.73 14.25
N LEU A 253 1.64 1.18 13.28
CA LEU A 253 2.09 0.17 12.33
C LEU A 253 1.68 0.57 10.90
N VAL A 254 2.60 0.44 9.95
CA VAL A 254 2.32 0.48 8.51
C VAL A 254 2.62 -0.87 7.86
N VAL A 255 1.70 -1.43 7.08
CA VAL A 255 1.95 -2.62 6.26
C VAL A 255 1.47 -2.42 4.83
N GLY A 256 2.36 -2.65 3.88
CA GLY A 256 2.06 -2.65 2.44
C GLY A 256 2.74 -3.83 1.75
N ASP A 257 2.56 -3.93 0.44
CA ASP A 257 3.16 -4.97 -0.40
C ASP A 257 4.19 -4.42 -1.39
N VAL A 258 4.22 -3.10 -1.60
CA VAL A 258 5.18 -2.41 -2.49
C VAL A 258 6.07 -1.48 -1.67
N LEU A 259 7.35 -1.84 -1.50
CA LEU A 259 8.30 -1.05 -0.69
C LEU A 259 8.37 0.40 -1.16
N SER A 260 8.51 0.62 -2.47
CA SER A 260 8.57 1.96 -3.03
C SER A 260 7.33 2.80 -2.73
N LEU A 261 6.12 2.24 -2.81
CA LEU A 261 4.88 3.02 -2.72
C LEU A 261 4.37 3.15 -1.29
N ASP A 262 4.36 2.05 -0.54
CA ASP A 262 3.73 1.98 0.78
C ASP A 262 4.68 2.33 1.91
N LEU A 263 5.96 1.98 1.77
CA LEU A 263 6.91 1.94 2.88
C LEU A 263 7.99 3.01 2.80
N SER A 264 8.34 3.50 1.62
CA SER A 264 9.45 4.44 1.46
C SER A 264 9.23 5.78 2.19
N GLN A 265 8.01 6.33 2.13
CA GLN A 265 7.64 7.57 2.83
C GLN A 265 7.60 7.41 4.35
N PRO A 266 6.94 6.39 4.95
CA PRO A 266 6.98 6.21 6.40
C PRO A 266 8.39 5.86 6.93
N LEU A 267 9.21 5.15 6.14
CA LEU A 267 10.62 4.92 6.47
C LEU A 267 11.42 6.21 6.51
N ALA A 268 11.27 7.08 5.51
CA ALA A 268 11.94 8.38 5.49
C ALA A 268 11.49 9.24 6.69
N MET A 269 10.19 9.27 6.99
CA MET A 269 9.67 9.95 8.18
C MET A 269 10.32 9.44 9.47
N ARG A 270 10.54 8.12 9.59
CA ARG A 270 11.19 7.50 10.74
C ARG A 270 12.67 7.90 10.85
N VAL A 271 13.40 7.88 9.75
CA VAL A 271 14.81 8.32 9.68
C VAL A 271 14.95 9.80 10.04
N ASP A 272 14.01 10.63 9.59
CA ASP A 272 13.97 12.07 9.87
C ASP A 272 13.52 12.41 11.30
N GLY A 273 13.10 11.42 12.09
CA GLY A 273 12.59 11.62 13.45
C GLY A 273 11.23 12.33 13.49
N ASN A 274 10.42 12.20 12.44
CA ASN A 274 9.08 12.78 12.39
C ASN A 274 8.20 12.15 13.50
N PRO A 275 7.51 12.96 14.34
CA PRO A 275 6.71 12.44 15.46
C PRO A 275 5.52 11.58 15.04
N ALA A 276 5.08 11.67 13.79
CA ALA A 276 4.01 10.84 13.23
C ALA A 276 4.52 9.60 12.49
N ALA A 277 5.84 9.35 12.48
CA ALA A 277 6.40 8.15 11.89
C ALA A 277 5.94 6.90 12.65
N PRO A 278 5.66 5.79 11.95
CA PRO A 278 5.22 4.57 12.61
C PRO A 278 6.33 3.91 13.41
N LYS A 279 5.92 3.20 14.47
CA LYS A 279 6.82 2.40 15.31
C LYS A 279 7.22 1.11 14.62
N GLY A 280 6.31 0.54 13.83
CA GLY A 280 6.54 -0.66 13.04
C GLY A 280 6.20 -0.48 11.57
N ILE A 281 6.99 -1.10 10.70
CA ILE A 281 6.82 -1.10 9.25
C ILE A 281 6.99 -2.54 8.77
N GLY A 282 5.99 -3.07 8.06
CA GLY A 282 6.00 -4.41 7.51
C GLY A 282 5.79 -4.44 6.01
N ILE A 283 6.43 -5.40 5.34
CA ILE A 283 6.20 -5.73 3.93
C ILE A 283 5.53 -7.09 3.82
N MET A 284 4.46 -7.19 3.02
CA MET A 284 3.85 -8.48 2.69
C MET A 284 4.82 -9.34 1.87
N ASP A 285 5.03 -10.58 2.28
CA ASP A 285 5.82 -11.58 1.55
C ASP A 285 4.93 -12.32 0.54
N LEU A 286 4.71 -11.66 -0.59
CA LEU A 286 3.94 -12.23 -1.69
C LEU A 286 4.86 -13.04 -2.60
N PRO A 287 4.32 -13.97 -3.41
CA PRO A 287 5.13 -14.79 -4.31
C PRO A 287 6.02 -13.99 -5.29
N HIS A 288 5.66 -12.75 -5.58
CA HIS A 288 6.41 -11.86 -6.48
C HIS A 288 7.32 -10.87 -5.76
N THR A 289 7.24 -10.75 -4.42
CA THR A 289 8.04 -9.79 -3.67
C THR A 289 9.53 -10.04 -3.98
N PRO A 290 10.24 -9.04 -4.53
CA PRO A 290 11.57 -9.27 -5.07
C PRO A 290 12.59 -9.42 -3.94
N GLN A 291 13.67 -10.18 -4.21
CA GLN A 291 14.65 -10.53 -3.17
C GLN A 291 15.29 -9.30 -2.52
N TRP A 292 15.56 -8.23 -3.28
CA TRP A 292 16.16 -7.01 -2.73
C TRP A 292 15.26 -6.30 -1.70
N VAL A 293 13.93 -6.42 -1.84
CA VAL A 293 12.95 -5.93 -0.85
C VAL A 293 13.00 -6.81 0.40
N LYS A 294 13.07 -8.14 0.25
CA LYS A 294 13.22 -9.07 1.38
C LYS A 294 14.53 -8.83 2.15
N ASP A 295 15.60 -8.58 1.42
CA ASP A 295 16.92 -8.24 1.98
C ASP A 295 16.95 -6.86 2.66
N SER A 296 15.92 -6.03 2.42
CA SER A 296 15.76 -4.72 3.10
C SER A 296 15.09 -4.84 4.48
N VAL A 297 14.82 -6.06 4.96
CA VAL A 297 14.27 -6.30 6.30
C VAL A 297 15.40 -6.36 7.33
N SER A 298 15.40 -5.45 8.30
CA SER A 298 16.42 -5.33 9.35
C SER A 298 15.85 -4.60 10.58
N VAL A 299 16.59 -4.62 11.69
CA VAL A 299 16.25 -3.87 12.92
C VAL A 299 16.69 -2.40 12.88
N ASP A 300 17.35 -1.97 11.79
CA ASP A 300 17.86 -0.62 11.65
C ASP A 300 16.74 0.38 11.30
N PRO A 301 16.76 1.63 11.82
CA PRO A 301 15.67 2.60 11.65
C PRO A 301 15.26 2.93 10.21
N GLY A 302 16.16 2.75 9.25
CA GLY A 302 15.91 2.97 7.81
C GLY A 302 15.45 1.74 7.03
N HIS A 303 15.17 0.62 7.69
CA HIS A 303 14.82 -0.66 7.06
C HIS A 303 13.41 -1.10 7.42
N VAL A 304 12.88 -2.10 6.71
CA VAL A 304 11.58 -2.71 7.05
C VAL A 304 11.75 -3.62 8.27
N ASP A 305 10.86 -3.54 9.26
CA ASP A 305 11.01 -4.31 10.49
C ASP A 305 10.52 -5.75 10.35
N PHE A 306 9.45 -5.95 9.56
CA PHE A 306 8.74 -7.21 9.48
C PHE A 306 8.56 -7.69 8.03
N LEU A 307 8.93 -8.94 7.79
CA LEU A 307 8.45 -9.70 6.64
C LEU A 307 7.14 -10.40 7.03
N VAL A 308 6.03 -10.01 6.43
CA VAL A 308 4.67 -10.43 6.80
C VAL A 308 4.20 -11.54 5.85
N PRO A 309 4.21 -12.82 6.25
CA PRO A 309 3.96 -13.93 5.33
C PRO A 309 2.51 -14.00 4.85
N HIS A 310 1.58 -13.43 5.61
CA HIS A 310 0.16 -13.49 5.34
C HIS A 310 -0.63 -12.52 6.23
N VAL A 311 -1.83 -12.11 5.82
CA VAL A 311 -2.73 -11.23 6.61
C VAL A 311 -3.02 -11.80 8.00
N THR A 312 -3.01 -13.12 8.15
CA THR A 312 -3.22 -13.82 9.43
C THR A 312 -2.08 -13.63 10.45
N ALA A 313 -0.95 -13.05 10.05
CA ALA A 313 0.14 -12.70 10.95
C ALA A 313 -0.05 -11.34 11.66
N LEU A 314 -0.90 -10.46 11.14
CA LEU A 314 -1.07 -9.09 11.64
C LEU A 314 -1.38 -8.98 13.15
N PRO A 315 -2.23 -9.84 13.75
CA PRO A 315 -2.45 -9.81 15.20
C PRO A 315 -1.17 -9.94 16.04
N ARG A 316 -0.20 -10.73 15.56
CA ARG A 316 1.09 -10.92 16.26
C ARG A 316 1.94 -9.65 16.23
N LEU A 317 1.98 -8.96 15.09
CA LEU A 317 2.71 -7.70 14.94
C LEU A 317 2.10 -6.62 15.84
N VAL A 318 0.78 -6.50 15.85
CA VAL A 318 0.07 -5.56 16.72
C VAL A 318 0.39 -5.81 18.20
N ASN A 319 0.36 -7.06 18.66
CA ASN A 319 0.72 -7.39 20.03
C ASN A 319 2.19 -7.07 20.34
N CYS A 320 3.11 -7.40 19.43
CA CYS A 320 4.54 -7.12 19.59
C CYS A 320 4.84 -5.63 19.76
N LEU A 321 4.09 -4.74 19.11
CA LEU A 321 4.28 -3.29 19.19
C LEU A 321 3.52 -2.63 20.35
N ARG A 322 2.62 -3.37 21.01
CA ARG A 322 1.86 -2.89 22.18
C ARG A 322 2.59 -3.14 23.50
N GLU A 323 3.39 -4.21 23.56
CA GLU A 323 4.26 -4.58 24.68
C GLU A 323 5.43 -3.59 24.85
#